data_AF-A0A815L7U1-F1
#
_entry.id   AF-A0A815L7U1-F1
#
_cell.length_a   1.000
_cell.length_b   1.000
_cell.length_c   1.000
_cell.angle_alpha   90.00
_cell.angle_beta   90.00
_cell.angle_gamma   90.00
#
_symmetry.space_group_name_H-M   'P 1'
#
loop_
_entity.id
_entity.type
_entity.pdbx_description
1 polymer ?
#
loop_
_entity_poly.entity_id
_entity_poly.type
_entity_poly.pdbx_seq_one_letter_code
_entity_poly.pdbx_strand_id
1 'polypeptide(L)' 'MGISRSSSIVLAYLLRYHHNSLAEAYDYLVERRRFAAPNHAFFLQLIRYEHKLREKNEGNEKRNSTKSN' A
#
# COMPACT_ATOMS: atom_id res chain seq x y z
N MET A 1 8.70 2.41 -20.33
CA MET A 1 7.97 3.41 -19.51
C MET A 1 7.34 2.75 -18.30
N GLY A 2 7.51 3.35 -17.12
CA GLY A 2 7.07 2.78 -15.83
C GLY A 2 5.68 3.21 -15.39
N ILE A 3 4.73 3.29 -16.32
CA ILE A 3 3.41 3.90 -16.12
C ILE A 3 2.51 3.04 -15.23
N SER A 4 2.41 1.73 -15.51
CA SER A 4 1.40 0.85 -14.90
C SER A 4 1.99 -0.23 -13.99
N ARG A 5 2.73 -1.21 -14.54
CA ARG A 5 3.22 -2.36 -13.72
C ARG A 5 4.22 -1.94 -12.64
N SER A 6 5.25 -1.18 -13.01
CA SER A 6 6.28 -0.77 -12.05
C SER A 6 5.77 0.22 -11.01
N SER A 7 4.84 1.11 -11.38
CA SER A 7 4.20 2.03 -10.43
C SER A 7 3.36 1.27 -9.42
N SER A 8 2.62 0.24 -9.83
CA SER A 8 1.88 -0.62 -8.90
C SER A 8 2.77 -1.34 -7.90
N ILE A 9 3.93 -1.84 -8.32
CA ILE A 9 4.90 -2.46 -7.40
C ILE A 9 5.46 -1.44 -6.40
N VAL A 10 5.77 -0.22 -6.84
CA VAL A 10 6.24 0.85 -5.95
C VAL A 10 5.16 1.22 -4.93
N LEU A 11 3.89 1.33 -5.34
CA LEU A 11 2.79 1.58 -4.40
C LEU A 11 2.64 0.47 -3.38
N ALA A 12 2.69 -0.81 -3.81
CA ALA A 12 2.63 -1.94 -2.90
C ALA A 12 3.78 -1.93 -1.87
N TYR A 13 4.98 -1.53 -2.30
CA TYR A 13 6.12 -1.35 -1.39
C TYR A 13 5.86 -0.26 -0.34
N LEU A 14 5.38 0.91 -0.77
CA LEU A 14 5.07 2.02 0.14
C LEU A 14 3.99 1.63 1.17
N LEU A 15 2.92 0.98 0.71
CA LEU A 15 1.87 0.45 1.59
C LEU A 15 2.42 -0.49 2.66
N ARG A 16 3.33 -1.39 2.29
CA ARG A 16 3.81 -2.46 3.18
C ARG A 16 4.85 -2.00 4.19
N TYR A 17 5.77 -1.13 3.77
CA TYR A 17 6.98 -0.83 4.53
C TYR A 17 7.04 0.58 5.07
N HIS A 18 6.29 1.52 4.49
CA HIS A 18 6.20 2.89 4.98
C HIS A 18 4.90 3.16 5.75
N HIS A 19 3.99 2.18 5.82
CA HIS A 19 2.69 2.29 6.50
C HIS A 19 1.80 3.42 5.95
N ASN A 20 2.09 3.91 4.75
CA ASN A 20 1.24 4.86 4.05
C ASN A 20 -0.10 4.23 3.69
N SER A 21 -1.16 5.03 3.69
CA SER A 21 -2.37 4.71 2.97
C SER A 21 -2.14 4.70 1.45
N LEU A 22 -3.05 4.09 0.69
CA LEU A 22 -2.93 4.07 -0.77
C LEU A 22 -2.96 5.48 -1.37
N ALA A 23 -3.74 6.39 -0.77
CA ALA A 23 -3.79 7.79 -1.17
C ALA A 23 -2.42 8.48 -0.99
N GLU A 24 -1.85 8.40 0.22
CA GLU A 24 -0.55 9.01 0.51
C GLU A 24 0.59 8.41 -0.34
N ALA A 25 0.56 7.09 -0.56
CA ALA A 25 1.52 6.42 -1.42
C ALA A 25 1.39 6.88 -2.89
N TYR A 26 0.16 7.10 -3.36
CA TYR A 26 -0.10 7.59 -4.70
C TYR A 26 0.36 9.03 -4.88
N ASP A 27 0.01 9.92 -3.94
CA ASP A 27 0.44 11.32 -3.95
C ASP A 27 1.97 11.45 -3.94
N TYR A 28 2.63 10.69 -3.06
CA TYR A 28 4.09 10.60 -3.02
C TYR A 28 4.72 10.17 -4.36
N LEU A 29 4.08 9.21 -5.04
CA LEU A 29 4.57 8.67 -6.30
C LEU A 29 4.39 9.66 -7.45
N VAL A 30 3.22 10.30 -7.58
CA VAL A 30 2.94 11.23 -8.68
C VAL A 30 3.73 12.54 -8.56
N GLU A 31 4.06 12.96 -7.33
CA GLU A 31 4.99 14.07 -7.06
C GLU A 31 6.37 13.81 -7.70
N ARG A 32 6.87 12.56 -7.65
CA ARG A 32 8.18 12.16 -8.18
C ARG A 32 8.14 11.65 -9.62
N ARG A 33 6.99 11.12 -10.05
CA ARG A 33 6.76 10.56 -11.39
C ARG A 33 5.34 10.88 -11.86
N ARG A 34 5.17 12.07 -12.44
CA ARG A 34 3.88 12.56 -12.98
C ARG A 34 3.17 11.63 -13.98
N PHE A 35 3.89 10.71 -14.62
CA PHE A 35 3.31 9.75 -15.58
C PHE A 35 2.95 8.39 -14.95
N ALA A 36 3.07 8.23 -13.63
CA ALA A 36 2.61 7.03 -12.96
C ALA A 36 1.08 6.96 -13.03
N ALA A 37 0.57 5.92 -13.68
CA ALA A 37 -0.85 5.62 -13.80
C ALA A 37 -1.04 4.09 -13.80
N PRO A 38 -1.14 3.46 -12.61
CA PRO A 38 -1.62 2.10 -12.49
C PRO A 38 -2.91 1.93 -13.28
N ASN A 39 -3.08 0.81 -13.98
CA ASN A 39 -4.37 0.56 -14.61
C ASN A 39 -5.43 0.26 -13.53
N HIS A 40 -6.70 0.39 -13.90
CA HIS A 40 -7.82 0.20 -12.98
C HIS A 40 -7.76 -1.16 -12.23
N ALA A 41 -7.42 -2.25 -12.92
CA ALA A 41 -7.32 -3.57 -12.31
C ALA A 41 -6.20 -3.64 -11.25
N PHE A 42 -5.04 -3.03 -11.50
CA PHE A 42 -3.98 -2.94 -10.48
C PHE A 42 -4.36 -2.03 -9.33
N PHE A 43 -5.05 -0.92 -9.59
CA PHE A 43 -5.49 -0.03 -8.53
C PHE A 43 -6.49 -0.72 -7.58
N LEU A 44 -7.43 -1.51 -8.13
CA LEU A 44 -8.32 -2.36 -7.33
C LEU A 44 -7.56 -3.42 -6.52
N GLN A 45 -6.50 -4.00 -7.09
CA GLN A 45 -5.63 -4.93 -6.36
C GLN A 45 -4.89 -4.23 -5.21
N LEU A 46 -4.45 -3.00 -5.40
CA LEU A 46 -3.80 -2.19 -4.35
C LEU A 46 -4.77 -1.83 -3.21
N ILE A 47 -6.03 -1.49 -3.53
CA ILE A 47 -7.08 -1.26 -2.50
C ILE A 47 -7.26 -2.53 -1.66
N ARG A 48 -7.44 -3.69 -2.31
CA ARG A 48 -7.56 -4.98 -1.60
C ARG A 48 -6.32 -5.31 -0.78
N TYR A 49 -5.14 -4.92 -1.27
CA TYR A 49 -3.88 -5.14 -0.57
C TYR A 49 -3.78 -4.27 0.70
N GLU A 50 -4.16 -3.00 0.62
CA GLU A 50 -4.21 -2.09 1.78
C GLU A 50 -5.13 -2.64 2.88
N HIS A 51 -6.34 -3.10 2.54
CA HIS A 51 -7.25 -3.72 3.50
C HIS A 51 -6.63 -4.95 4.18
N LYS A 52 -6.01 -5.85 3.42
CA LYS A 52 -5.32 -7.03 3.97
C LYS A 52 -4.16 -6.66 4.90
N LEU A 53 -3.47 -5.55 4.67
CA LEU A 53 -2.41 -5.08 5.54
C LEU A 53 -2.96 -4.55 6.86
N ARG A 54 -4.06 -3.79 6.83
CA ARG A 54 -4.73 -3.30 8.05
C ARG A 54 -5.22 -4.45 8.92
N GLU A 55 -5.90 -5.44 8.34
CA GLU A 55 -6.34 -6.64 9.06
C GLU A 55 -5.17 -7.39 9.73
N LYS A 56 -4.04 -7.53 9.03
CA LYS A 56 -2.84 -8.16 9.60
C LYS A 56 -2.24 -7.36 10.74
N ASN A 57 -2.17 -6.04 10.61
CA ASN A 57 -1.59 -5.17 11.63
C ASN A 57 -2.46 -5.15 12.90
N GLU A 58 -3.78 -5.05 12.76
CA GLU A 58 -4.73 -5.15 13.89
C GLU A 58 -4.64 -6.52 14.58
N GLY A 59 -4.47 -7.60 13.81
CA GLY A 59 -4.25 -8.94 14.35
C GLY A 59 -2.94 -9.08 15.12
N ASN A 60 -1.89 -8.35 14.73
CA ASN A 60 -0.60 -8.33 15.42
C ASN A 60 -0.69 -7.53 16.72
N GLU A 61 -1.39 -6.39 16.74
CA GLU A 61 -1.60 -5.57 17.94
C GLU A 61 -2.37 -6.34 19.03
N LYS A 62 -3.44 -7.06 18.64
CA LYS A 62 -4.22 -7.91 19.56
C LYS A 62 -3.41 -9.08 20.14
N ARG A 63 -2.51 -9.68 19.36
CA ARG A 63 -1.61 -10.75 19.83
C ARG A 63 -0.54 -10.24 20.79
N ASN A 64 -0.05 -9.02 20.57
CA ASN A 64 0.98 -8.42 21.42
C ASN A 64 0.41 -7.92 22.76
N SER A 65 -0.85 -7.46 22.80
CA SER A 65 -1.50 -7.05 24.05
C SER A 65 -1.84 -8.21 25.00
N THR A 66 -2.08 -9.42 24.47
CA THR A 66 -2.40 -10.61 25.28
C THR A 66 -1.17 -11.23 25.95
N LYS A 67 0.05 -10.88 25.51
CA LYS A 67 1.31 -11.39 26.07
C LYS A 67 1.90 -10.54 27.21
N SER A 68 1.25 -9.44 27.60
CA SER A 68 1.78 -8.51 28.60
C SER A 68 1.11 -8.60 29.99
N ASN A 69 0.31 -9.64 30.26
CA ASN A 69 -0.24 -9.90 31.59
C ASN A 69 0.25 -11.25 32.13
#